data_AF-A0A7C4D229-F1
#
_entry.id   AF-A0A7C4D229-F1
#
_cell.length_a   1.000
_cell.length_b   1.000
_cell.length_c   1.000
_cell.angle_alpha   90.00
_cell.angle_beta   90.00
_cell.angle_gamma   90.00
#
_symmetry.space_group_name_H-M   'P 1'
#
loop_
_entity.id
_entity.type
_entity.pdbx_description
1 polymer ?
#
loop_
_entity_poly.entity_id
_entity_poly.type
_entity_poly.pdbx_seq_one_letter_code
_entity_poly.pdbx_strand_id
1 'polypeptide(L)'
;MYSISINRIIVFLATLLLLILPIIGRMFAQNIQGNDFILYSYSYKSSANEPYIYPGSKYVELSIDVINTNNKRLYVYGACITLPQGFTISRGYTSCSAARNPNGSTIYIVDPGGVVSFRYYIDVSKDVVPGNYSLSINIRYNDDVNVYEQTIDRITIAISSYPSPSIEVINWYWSPDAYPGSENIYLYIVLRNSGNVDIVEGYGSIELPAQVFRPSRRTITLNNLNRDMSASISVGPLSIYSYADQGPYKARLNLNATMRTPDGVFYGSTIMIEFQVTLSPSPYTYITVVDYGFADTKVFQGSTRTRFYVTILNQDFATIRSIVAYFTLTSCGTFINNSRQSVYILETPLNYGATATLYSDYINIDYR
;
A
#
# COMPACT_ATOMS: atom_id res chain seq x y z
N MET A 1 -70.24 -49.28 -58.77
CA MET A 1 -69.50 -48.30 -57.95
C MET A 1 -69.83 -48.56 -56.50
N TYR A 2 -68.91 -49.16 -55.73
CA TYR A 2 -69.13 -49.41 -54.30
C TYR A 2 -68.92 -48.10 -53.52
N SER A 3 -70.01 -47.52 -53.04
CA SER A 3 -70.01 -46.39 -52.10
C SER A 3 -69.55 -46.90 -50.73
N ILE A 4 -68.25 -46.84 -50.47
CA ILE A 4 -67.72 -47.00 -49.12
C ILE A 4 -68.22 -45.79 -48.32
N SER A 5 -69.14 -46.02 -47.38
CA SER A 5 -69.70 -44.95 -46.56
C SER A 5 -68.58 -44.24 -45.82
N ILE A 6 -68.50 -42.91 -45.95
CA ILE A 6 -67.50 -42.04 -45.32
C ILE A 6 -67.32 -42.33 -43.82
N ASN A 7 -68.41 -42.72 -43.13
CA ASN A 7 -68.37 -43.11 -41.71
C ASN A 7 -67.47 -44.31 -41.41
N ARG A 8 -67.32 -45.28 -42.31
CA ARG A 8 -66.43 -46.44 -42.11
C ARG A 8 -64.97 -46.07 -42.24
N ILE A 9 -64.65 -45.09 -43.10
CA ILE A 9 -63.28 -44.57 -43.26
C ILE A 9 -62.89 -43.73 -42.03
N ILE A 10 -63.82 -42.91 -41.51
CA ILE A 10 -63.58 -42.11 -40.30
C ILE A 10 -63.37 -42.99 -39.08
N VAL A 11 -64.19 -44.03 -38.88
CA VAL A 11 -64.03 -44.96 -37.76
C VAL A 11 -62.71 -45.73 -37.86
N PHE A 12 -62.31 -46.15 -39.07
CA PHE A 12 -61.03 -46.85 -39.28
C PHE A 12 -59.80 -45.96 -39.04
N LEU A 13 -59.86 -44.69 -39.47
CA LEU A 13 -58.79 -43.72 -39.17
C LEU A 13 -58.70 -43.37 -37.68
N ALA A 14 -59.84 -43.25 -37.00
CA ALA A 14 -59.88 -42.98 -35.57
C ALA A 14 -59.35 -44.15 -34.73
N THR A 15 -59.67 -45.39 -35.08
CA THR A 15 -59.13 -46.58 -34.40
C THR A 15 -57.65 -46.78 -34.70
N LEU A 16 -57.19 -46.49 -35.93
CA LEU A 16 -55.78 -46.50 -36.28
C LEU A 16 -55.00 -45.46 -35.46
N LEU A 17 -55.53 -44.24 -35.32
CA LEU A 17 -54.89 -43.18 -34.52
C LEU A 17 -54.81 -43.56 -33.02
N LEU A 18 -55.84 -44.19 -32.46
CA LEU A 18 -55.86 -44.69 -31.09
C LEU A 18 -54.88 -45.84 -30.84
N LEU A 19 -54.61 -46.67 -31.86
CA LEU A 19 -53.62 -47.75 -31.78
C LEU A 19 -52.18 -47.25 -31.89
N ILE A 20 -51.95 -46.10 -32.54
CA ILE A 20 -50.61 -45.51 -32.72
C ILE A 20 -50.22 -44.62 -31.51
N LEU A 21 -51.18 -44.03 -30.79
CA LEU A 21 -50.95 -43.21 -29.60
C LEU A 21 -50.08 -43.86 -28.50
N PRO A 22 -50.26 -45.15 -28.09
CA PRO A 22 -49.39 -45.78 -27.11
C PRO A 22 -48.00 -46.13 -27.66
N ILE A 23 -47.83 -46.21 -29.00
CA ILE A 23 -46.53 -46.45 -29.65
C ILE A 23 -45.71 -45.15 -29.68
N ILE A 24 -46.35 -44.03 -30.02
CA ILE A 24 -45.73 -42.70 -29.99
C ILE A 24 -45.39 -42.30 -28.53
N GLY A 25 -46.27 -42.58 -27.57
CA GLY A 25 -46.00 -42.33 -26.16
C GLY A 25 -44.78 -43.10 -25.61
N ARG A 26 -44.47 -44.28 -26.17
CA ARG A 26 -43.25 -45.05 -25.83
C ARG A 26 -42.00 -44.56 -26.56
N MET A 27 -42.12 -43.92 -27.72
CA MET A 27 -40.97 -43.35 -28.45
C MET A 27 -40.52 -41.99 -27.91
N PHE A 28 -41.37 -41.29 -27.15
CA PHE A 28 -40.99 -40.07 -26.41
C PHE A 28 -40.48 -40.33 -24.99
N ALA A 29 -40.66 -41.55 -24.45
CA ALA A 29 -39.90 -42.01 -23.30
C ALA A 29 -38.49 -42.47 -23.76
N GLN A 30 -37.78 -41.60 -24.48
CA GLN A 30 -36.33 -41.72 -24.47
C GLN A 30 -35.90 -41.52 -23.03
N ASN A 31 -35.02 -42.39 -22.56
CA ASN A 31 -34.19 -42.12 -21.39
C ASN A 31 -33.47 -40.81 -21.67
N ILE A 32 -34.10 -39.68 -21.31
CA ILE A 32 -33.34 -38.53 -20.86
C ILE A 32 -32.66 -39.08 -19.62
N GLN A 33 -31.45 -39.59 -19.80
CA GLN A 33 -30.58 -39.96 -18.71
C GLN A 33 -30.27 -38.63 -18.04
N GLY A 34 -31.19 -38.21 -17.17
CA GLY A 34 -31.00 -37.06 -16.32
C GLY A 34 -29.74 -37.32 -15.52
N ASN A 35 -28.96 -36.27 -15.34
CA ASN A 35 -27.82 -36.30 -14.44
C ASN A 35 -28.31 -36.82 -13.07
N ASP A 36 -27.69 -37.90 -12.56
CA ASP A 36 -28.04 -38.49 -11.27
C ASP A 36 -27.57 -37.60 -10.11
N PHE A 37 -26.50 -36.85 -10.34
CA PHE A 37 -26.06 -35.75 -9.50
C PHE A 37 -26.20 -34.42 -10.23
N ILE A 38 -26.69 -33.38 -9.56
CA ILE A 38 -26.57 -32.01 -10.08
C ILE A 38 -25.78 -31.15 -9.09
N LEU A 39 -25.05 -30.16 -9.62
CA LEU A 39 -24.36 -29.17 -8.81
C LEU A 39 -25.38 -28.40 -7.96
N TYR A 40 -25.26 -28.51 -6.64
CA TYR A 40 -26.11 -27.80 -5.70
C TYR A 40 -25.48 -26.46 -5.31
N SER A 41 -24.22 -26.49 -4.90
CA SER A 41 -23.44 -25.30 -4.57
C SER A 41 -21.94 -25.61 -4.63
N TYR A 42 -21.12 -24.57 -4.61
CA TYR A 42 -19.69 -24.71 -4.33
C TYR A 42 -19.19 -23.44 -3.64
N SER A 43 -18.09 -23.57 -2.90
CA SER A 43 -17.40 -22.45 -2.27
C SER A 43 -15.90 -22.71 -2.28
N TYR A 44 -15.13 -21.63 -2.27
CA TYR A 44 -13.68 -21.71 -2.12
C TYR A 44 -13.18 -20.60 -1.21
N LYS A 45 -12.03 -20.85 -0.58
CA LYS A 45 -11.36 -19.89 0.31
C LYS A 45 -9.87 -20.16 0.34
N SER A 46 -9.10 -19.10 0.59
CA SER A 46 -7.66 -19.19 0.77
C SER A 46 -7.31 -19.89 2.09
N SER A 47 -6.03 -20.22 2.26
CA SER A 47 -5.51 -20.77 3.53
C SER A 47 -5.69 -19.82 4.73
N ALA A 48 -5.90 -18.52 4.47
CA ALA A 48 -6.24 -17.51 5.46
C ALA A 48 -7.76 -17.41 5.75
N ASN A 49 -8.57 -18.31 5.19
CA ASN A 49 -10.03 -18.31 5.32
C ASN A 49 -10.70 -17.04 4.72
N GLU A 50 -10.08 -16.44 3.71
CA GLU A 50 -10.60 -15.29 2.96
C GLU A 50 -11.11 -15.74 1.58
N PRO A 51 -12.07 -15.03 0.96
CA PRO A 51 -12.62 -15.40 -0.34
C PRO A 51 -11.67 -15.08 -1.52
N TYR A 52 -10.60 -14.32 -1.28
CA TYR A 52 -9.67 -13.90 -2.32
C TYR A 52 -8.56 -14.92 -2.51
N ILE A 53 -8.41 -15.39 -3.76
CA ILE A 53 -7.32 -16.25 -4.20
C ILE A 53 -6.46 -15.46 -5.17
N TYR A 54 -5.15 -15.50 -5.03
CA TYR A 54 -4.20 -14.77 -5.85
C TYR A 54 -3.32 -15.74 -6.64
N PRO A 55 -2.65 -15.28 -7.72
CA PRO A 55 -1.62 -16.09 -8.34
C PRO A 55 -0.54 -16.43 -7.30
N GLY A 56 -0.20 -17.72 -7.18
CA GLY A 56 0.73 -18.21 -6.15
C GLY A 56 0.09 -18.68 -4.84
N SER A 57 -1.22 -18.49 -4.63
CA SER A 57 -1.94 -18.99 -3.45
C SER A 57 -1.77 -20.49 -3.26
N LYS A 58 -1.63 -20.92 -2.01
CA LYS A 58 -1.40 -22.30 -1.62
C LYS A 58 -2.48 -22.79 -0.68
N TYR A 59 -2.79 -24.09 -0.75
CA TYR A 59 -3.81 -24.73 0.09
C TYR A 59 -5.18 -24.05 0.03
N VAL A 60 -5.61 -23.65 -1.18
CA VAL A 60 -6.96 -23.14 -1.43
C VAL A 60 -7.95 -24.28 -1.20
N GLU A 61 -8.87 -24.12 -0.25
CA GLU A 61 -9.90 -25.10 0.04
C GLU A 61 -11.08 -24.87 -0.91
N LEU A 62 -11.46 -25.90 -1.67
CA LEU A 62 -12.61 -25.93 -2.56
C LEU A 62 -13.60 -26.98 -2.05
N SER A 63 -14.83 -26.58 -1.78
CA SER A 63 -15.94 -27.44 -1.38
C SER A 63 -16.99 -27.44 -2.48
N ILE A 64 -17.38 -28.62 -2.96
CA ILE A 64 -18.38 -28.79 -4.01
C ILE A 64 -19.48 -29.69 -3.47
N ASP A 65 -20.70 -29.16 -3.45
CA ASP A 65 -21.88 -29.87 -2.97
C ASP A 65 -22.75 -30.25 -4.17
N VAL A 66 -23.13 -31.52 -4.24
CA VAL A 66 -24.01 -32.06 -5.28
C VAL A 66 -25.18 -32.77 -4.64
N ILE A 67 -26.32 -32.75 -5.31
CA ILE A 67 -27.56 -33.39 -4.84
C ILE A 67 -27.89 -34.59 -5.73
N ASN A 68 -28.24 -35.70 -5.09
CA ASN A 68 -28.77 -36.88 -5.77
C ASN A 68 -30.20 -36.59 -6.26
N THR A 69 -30.38 -36.50 -7.57
CA THR A 69 -31.68 -36.32 -8.23
C THR A 69 -32.31 -37.63 -8.71
N ASN A 70 -31.60 -38.75 -8.57
CA ASN A 70 -32.14 -40.06 -8.86
C ASN A 70 -33.19 -40.45 -7.81
N ASN A 71 -34.19 -41.24 -8.21
CA ASN A 71 -35.22 -41.76 -7.31
C ASN A 71 -34.74 -42.96 -6.47
N LYS A 72 -33.49 -43.41 -6.65
CA LYS A 72 -32.83 -44.45 -5.87
C LYS A 72 -31.74 -43.87 -4.97
N ARG A 73 -31.40 -44.62 -3.91
CA ARG A 73 -30.16 -44.41 -3.15
C ARG A 73 -28.97 -44.70 -4.06
N LEU A 74 -27.91 -43.91 -3.95
CA LEU A 74 -26.68 -44.09 -4.71
C LEU A 74 -25.51 -44.38 -3.78
N TYR A 75 -24.64 -45.29 -4.18
CA TYR A 75 -23.42 -45.62 -3.43
C TYR A 75 -22.24 -44.88 -4.05
N VAL A 76 -21.67 -43.92 -3.33
CA VAL A 76 -20.64 -43.01 -3.86
C VAL A 76 -19.26 -43.47 -3.40
N TYR A 77 -18.38 -43.74 -4.38
CA TYR A 77 -16.99 -44.12 -4.10
C TYR A 77 -16.11 -42.88 -3.87
N GLY A 78 -16.41 -41.78 -4.57
CA GLY A 78 -15.69 -40.52 -4.47
C GLY A 78 -15.82 -39.71 -5.75
N ALA A 79 -15.20 -38.54 -5.75
CA ALA A 79 -15.13 -37.69 -6.93
C ALA A 79 -13.70 -37.19 -7.17
N CYS A 80 -13.22 -37.27 -8.41
CA CYS A 80 -11.90 -36.80 -8.79
C CYS A 80 -11.97 -35.49 -9.57
N ILE A 81 -11.17 -34.50 -9.19
CA ILE A 81 -11.14 -33.17 -9.78
C ILE A 81 -10.22 -33.11 -11.00
N THR A 82 -10.67 -32.41 -12.03
CA THR A 82 -9.87 -32.00 -13.19
C THR A 82 -9.62 -30.50 -13.09
N LEU A 83 -8.35 -30.12 -12.99
CA LEU A 83 -7.94 -28.74 -12.78
C LEU A 83 -7.54 -28.07 -14.10
N PRO A 84 -7.80 -26.75 -14.25
CA PRO A 84 -7.32 -25.98 -15.39
C PRO A 84 -5.80 -25.76 -15.32
N GLN A 85 -5.22 -25.30 -16.43
CA GLN A 85 -3.79 -25.00 -16.49
C GLN A 85 -3.38 -23.98 -15.41
N GLY A 86 -2.25 -24.26 -14.76
CA GLY A 86 -1.71 -23.41 -13.70
C GLY A 86 -2.22 -23.75 -12.30
N PHE A 87 -3.10 -24.75 -12.17
CA PHE A 87 -3.60 -25.25 -10.90
C PHE A 87 -3.09 -26.67 -10.65
N THR A 88 -2.74 -26.97 -9.41
CA THR A 88 -2.27 -28.31 -9.00
C THR A 88 -2.86 -28.71 -7.66
N ILE A 89 -2.87 -30.00 -7.35
CA ILE A 89 -3.24 -30.47 -6.00
C ILE A 89 -2.16 -30.05 -4.99
N SER A 90 -2.58 -29.51 -3.86
CA SER A 90 -1.66 -29.12 -2.79
C SER A 90 -0.90 -30.31 -2.21
N ARG A 91 0.33 -30.07 -1.77
CA ARG A 91 1.19 -31.12 -1.18
C ARG A 91 0.48 -31.81 -0.01
N GLY A 92 0.46 -33.14 -0.02
CA GLY A 92 -0.18 -33.95 1.02
C GLY A 92 -1.67 -34.23 0.80
N TYR A 93 -2.26 -33.71 -0.28
CA TYR A 93 -3.65 -33.98 -0.68
C TYR A 93 -3.72 -34.78 -1.97
N THR A 94 -4.92 -35.21 -2.35
CA THR A 94 -5.16 -36.01 -3.56
C THR A 94 -6.17 -35.34 -4.48
N SER A 95 -6.15 -35.70 -5.77
CA SER A 95 -7.14 -35.24 -6.73
C SER A 95 -8.52 -35.86 -6.53
N CYS A 96 -8.67 -36.86 -5.65
CA CYS A 96 -9.95 -37.50 -5.38
C CYS A 96 -10.40 -37.26 -3.94
N SER A 97 -11.66 -36.87 -3.77
CA SER A 97 -12.29 -36.69 -2.46
C SER A 97 -13.30 -37.81 -2.23
N ALA A 98 -13.30 -38.36 -1.01
CA ALA A 98 -14.43 -39.15 -0.54
C ALA A 98 -15.68 -38.27 -0.41
N ALA A 99 -16.85 -38.88 -0.52
CA ALA A 99 -18.13 -38.27 -0.27
C ALA A 99 -18.30 -37.93 1.22
N ARG A 100 -18.76 -36.72 1.54
CA ARG A 100 -19.00 -36.27 2.93
C ARG A 100 -20.40 -35.72 3.10
N ASN A 101 -20.99 -35.89 4.27
CA ASN A 101 -22.20 -35.15 4.64
C ASN A 101 -21.86 -33.67 4.94
N PRO A 102 -22.85 -32.78 5.07
CA PRO A 102 -22.62 -31.37 5.43
C PRO A 102 -21.86 -31.18 6.75
N ASN A 103 -21.95 -32.15 7.67
CA ASN A 103 -21.22 -32.15 8.94
C ASN A 103 -19.75 -32.59 8.80
N GLY A 104 -19.30 -32.97 7.61
CA GLY A 104 -17.91 -33.34 7.30
C GLY A 104 -17.57 -34.82 7.48
N SER A 105 -18.50 -35.66 7.96
CA SER A 105 -18.29 -37.11 8.08
C SER A 105 -18.34 -37.78 6.72
N THR A 106 -17.44 -38.74 6.47
CA THR A 106 -17.45 -39.55 5.27
C THR A 106 -18.74 -40.38 5.20
N ILE A 107 -19.40 -40.33 4.04
CA ILE A 107 -20.59 -41.13 3.74
C ILE A 107 -20.36 -41.89 2.44
N TYR A 108 -21.02 -43.04 2.31
CA TYR A 108 -20.94 -43.88 1.12
C TYR A 108 -22.29 -44.08 0.45
N ILE A 109 -23.38 -43.67 1.11
CA ILE A 109 -24.75 -43.82 0.61
C ILE A 109 -25.40 -42.44 0.62
N VAL A 110 -26.03 -42.08 -0.49
CA VAL A 110 -26.75 -40.82 -0.65
C VAL A 110 -28.18 -41.14 -1.06
N ASP A 111 -29.14 -40.88 -0.18
CA ASP A 111 -30.56 -41.07 -0.47
C ASP A 111 -31.05 -40.08 -1.55
N PRO A 112 -32.20 -40.37 -2.22
CA PRO A 112 -32.84 -39.42 -3.12
C PRO A 112 -33.04 -38.04 -2.47
N GLY A 113 -32.62 -36.98 -3.15
CA GLY A 113 -32.62 -35.61 -2.63
C GLY A 113 -31.52 -35.30 -1.61
N GLY A 114 -30.67 -36.27 -1.27
CA GLY A 114 -29.54 -36.09 -0.37
C GLY A 114 -28.41 -35.28 -1.00
N VAL A 115 -27.79 -34.42 -0.19
CA VAL A 115 -26.62 -33.62 -0.58
C VAL A 115 -25.34 -34.26 -0.06
N VAL A 116 -24.34 -34.32 -0.93
CA VAL A 116 -22.99 -34.80 -0.62
C VAL A 116 -21.95 -33.76 -1.01
N SER A 117 -20.92 -33.61 -0.17
CA SER A 117 -19.85 -32.63 -0.31
C SER A 117 -18.52 -33.31 -0.63
N PHE A 118 -17.78 -32.73 -1.57
CA PHE A 118 -16.42 -33.11 -1.93
C PHE A 118 -15.47 -31.94 -1.64
N ARG A 119 -14.34 -32.21 -0.99
CA ARG A 119 -13.36 -31.19 -0.59
C ARG A 119 -12.00 -31.43 -1.21
N TYR A 120 -11.43 -30.38 -1.79
CA TYR A 120 -10.13 -30.39 -2.44
C TYR A 120 -9.26 -29.26 -1.90
N TYR A 121 -7.95 -29.48 -1.93
CA TYR A 121 -6.95 -28.46 -1.61
C TYR A 121 -6.06 -28.28 -2.82
N ILE A 122 -6.06 -27.06 -3.34
CA ILE A 122 -5.39 -26.74 -4.59
C ILE A 122 -4.39 -25.60 -4.41
N ASP A 123 -3.34 -25.65 -5.22
CA ASP A 123 -2.32 -24.62 -5.35
C ASP A 123 -2.52 -23.91 -6.69
N VAL A 124 -2.37 -22.60 -6.68
CA VAL A 124 -2.39 -21.75 -7.88
C VAL A 124 -0.96 -21.36 -8.20
N SER A 125 -0.53 -21.53 -9.45
CA SER A 125 0.78 -21.07 -9.90
C SER A 125 0.86 -19.55 -9.84
N LYS A 126 2.06 -19.01 -9.57
CA LYS A 126 2.35 -17.57 -9.61
C LYS A 126 2.20 -16.97 -11.02
N ASP A 127 2.22 -17.80 -12.06
CA ASP A 127 2.15 -17.39 -13.47
C ASP A 127 0.70 -17.34 -13.98
N VAL A 128 -0.28 -17.70 -13.14
CA VAL A 128 -1.71 -17.58 -13.46
C VAL A 128 -2.09 -16.11 -13.53
N VAL A 129 -2.85 -15.73 -14.55
CA VAL A 129 -3.35 -14.35 -14.71
C VAL A 129 -4.67 -14.21 -13.94
N PRO A 130 -4.96 -13.06 -13.30
CA PRO A 130 -6.27 -12.82 -12.71
C PRO A 130 -7.42 -13.06 -13.69
N GLY A 131 -8.48 -13.71 -13.23
CA GLY A 131 -9.60 -14.13 -14.06
C GLY A 131 -10.41 -15.29 -13.46
N ASN A 132 -11.43 -15.74 -14.19
CA ASN A 132 -12.27 -16.87 -13.78
C ASN A 132 -11.83 -18.15 -14.48
N TYR A 133 -11.64 -19.21 -13.71
CA TYR A 133 -11.17 -20.50 -14.17
C TYR A 133 -12.20 -21.58 -13.90
N SER A 134 -12.60 -22.28 -14.96
CA SER A 134 -13.54 -23.40 -14.86
C SER A 134 -12.82 -24.70 -14.54
N LEU A 135 -13.45 -25.53 -13.70
CA LEU A 135 -13.02 -26.87 -13.36
C LEU A 135 -14.20 -27.84 -13.38
N SER A 136 -13.90 -29.12 -13.32
CA SER A 136 -14.91 -30.18 -13.26
C SER A 136 -14.52 -31.27 -12.27
N ILE A 137 -15.50 -31.98 -11.74
CA ILE A 137 -15.29 -33.21 -10.98
C ILE A 137 -15.94 -34.38 -11.71
N ASN A 138 -15.32 -35.56 -11.63
CA ASN A 138 -15.90 -36.81 -12.09
C ASN A 138 -16.27 -37.65 -10.87
N ILE A 139 -17.57 -37.85 -10.65
CA ILE A 139 -18.14 -38.60 -9.53
C ILE A 139 -18.29 -40.06 -9.97
N ARG A 140 -17.75 -40.98 -9.18
CA ARG A 140 -17.92 -42.42 -9.40
C ARG A 140 -18.87 -43.00 -8.36
N TYR A 141 -19.93 -43.65 -8.81
CA TYR A 141 -21.00 -44.18 -7.95
C TYR A 141 -21.65 -45.44 -8.55
N ASN A 142 -22.56 -46.07 -7.82
CA ASN A 142 -23.41 -47.16 -8.34
C ASN A 142 -24.86 -47.04 -7.84
N ASP A 143 -25.78 -47.72 -8.53
CA ASP A 143 -27.22 -47.82 -8.18
C ASP A 143 -27.63 -49.26 -7.76
N ASP A 144 -26.77 -49.93 -6.99
CA ASP A 144 -26.81 -51.37 -6.63
C ASP A 144 -26.47 -52.34 -7.78
N VAL A 145 -26.71 -51.96 -9.04
CA VAL A 145 -26.56 -52.85 -10.20
C VAL A 145 -25.36 -52.46 -11.07
N ASN A 146 -25.26 -51.19 -11.45
CA ASN A 146 -24.25 -50.72 -12.38
C ASN A 146 -23.36 -49.65 -11.75
N VAL A 147 -22.09 -49.63 -12.14
CA VAL A 147 -21.16 -48.55 -11.80
C VAL A 147 -21.27 -47.47 -12.87
N TYR A 148 -21.39 -46.23 -12.43
CA TYR A 148 -21.46 -45.04 -13.28
C TYR A 148 -20.33 -44.07 -12.93
N GLU A 149 -20.01 -43.24 -13.92
CA GLU A 149 -19.20 -42.05 -13.76
C GLU A 149 -19.97 -40.87 -14.35
N GLN A 150 -20.06 -39.79 -13.60
CA GLN A 150 -20.73 -38.57 -14.04
C GLN A 150 -19.82 -37.37 -13.83
N THR A 151 -19.69 -36.55 -14.87
CA THR A 151 -18.94 -35.29 -14.78
C THR A 151 -19.87 -34.15 -14.38
N ILE A 152 -19.48 -33.41 -13.36
CA ILE A 152 -20.07 -32.13 -12.97
C ILE A 152 -19.12 -31.02 -13.41
N ASP A 153 -19.60 -30.14 -14.26
CA ASP A 153 -18.87 -29.00 -14.81
C ASP A 153 -19.37 -27.67 -14.21
N ARG A 154 -18.94 -26.54 -14.80
CA ARG A 154 -19.38 -25.18 -14.47
C ARG A 154 -19.04 -24.72 -13.04
N ILE A 155 -18.07 -25.36 -12.39
CA ILE A 155 -17.50 -24.88 -11.14
C ILE A 155 -16.43 -23.85 -11.51
N THR A 156 -16.53 -22.64 -10.98
CA THR A 156 -15.61 -21.55 -11.32
C THR A 156 -14.89 -21.02 -10.10
N ILE A 157 -13.57 -20.84 -10.19
CA ILE A 157 -12.75 -20.16 -9.17
C ILE A 157 -12.28 -18.83 -9.74
N ALA A 158 -12.46 -17.75 -8.99
CA ALA A 158 -11.97 -16.44 -9.35
C ALA A 158 -10.57 -16.23 -8.76
N ILE A 159 -9.61 -15.90 -9.63
CA ILE A 159 -8.27 -15.45 -9.25
C ILE A 159 -8.27 -13.93 -9.30
N SER A 160 -8.04 -13.32 -8.14
CA SER A 160 -8.04 -11.89 -7.92
C SER A 160 -6.69 -11.27 -8.32
N SER A 161 -6.72 -10.03 -8.78
CA SER A 161 -5.50 -9.21 -8.88
C SER A 161 -4.94 -8.95 -7.48
N TYR A 162 -3.62 -8.80 -7.38
CA TYR A 162 -2.99 -8.40 -6.13
C TYR A 162 -3.55 -7.04 -5.66
N PRO A 163 -3.84 -6.88 -4.36
CA PRO A 163 -4.40 -5.66 -3.84
C PRO A 163 -3.40 -4.50 -3.94
N SER A 164 -3.90 -3.29 -4.16
CA SER A 164 -3.07 -2.09 -4.16
C SER A 164 -2.63 -1.75 -2.73
N PRO A 165 -1.38 -1.30 -2.53
CA PRO A 165 -0.92 -0.85 -1.22
C PRO A 165 -1.65 0.44 -0.79
N SER A 166 -1.92 0.57 0.51
CA SER A 166 -2.46 1.80 1.10
C SER A 166 -1.61 2.20 2.29
N ILE A 167 -0.83 3.27 2.12
CA ILE A 167 0.03 3.85 3.16
C ILE A 167 -0.28 5.33 3.28
N GLU A 168 -0.35 5.81 4.52
CA GLU A 168 -0.59 7.21 4.85
C GLU A 168 0.56 7.75 5.71
N VAL A 169 0.92 9.01 5.48
CA VAL A 169 1.76 9.77 6.43
C VAL A 169 0.84 10.34 7.49
N ILE A 170 0.90 9.78 8.71
CA ILE A 170 0.04 10.20 9.82
C ILE A 170 0.69 11.28 10.69
N ASN A 171 2.02 11.40 10.65
CA ASN A 171 2.77 12.44 11.34
C ASN A 171 4.16 12.62 10.71
N TRP A 172 4.77 13.78 10.95
CA TRP A 172 6.16 14.04 10.63
C TRP A 172 6.70 15.14 11.55
N TYR A 173 8.01 15.18 11.76
CA TYR A 173 8.67 16.23 12.54
C TYR A 173 10.15 16.32 12.21
N TRP A 174 10.73 17.49 12.46
CA TRP A 174 12.16 17.74 12.32
C TRP A 174 12.90 17.49 13.64
N SER A 175 14.15 17.03 13.57
CA SER A 175 15.04 17.02 14.73
C SER A 175 16.49 17.28 14.30
N PRO A 176 17.13 18.37 14.78
CA PRO A 176 16.51 19.48 15.50
C PRO A 176 15.51 20.26 14.62
N ASP A 177 14.89 21.31 15.17
CA ASP A 177 13.97 22.18 14.44
C ASP A 177 14.59 22.70 13.13
N ALA A 178 13.74 22.79 12.11
CA ALA A 178 14.13 23.14 10.76
C ALA A 178 13.66 24.55 10.39
N TYR A 179 14.61 25.40 10.01
CA TYR A 179 14.40 26.76 9.56
C TYR A 179 15.42 27.11 8.46
N PRO A 180 15.26 28.23 7.75
CA PRO A 180 16.24 28.67 6.75
C PRO A 180 17.65 28.77 7.34
N GLY A 181 18.60 28.03 6.75
CA GLY A 181 19.99 27.96 7.20
C GLY A 181 20.32 26.83 8.18
N SER A 182 19.35 25.99 8.58
CA SER A 182 19.63 24.81 9.41
C SER A 182 20.55 23.81 8.70
N GLU A 183 21.44 23.17 9.46
CA GLU A 183 22.33 22.11 8.97
C GLU A 183 22.26 20.88 9.87
N ASN A 184 22.57 19.70 9.32
CA ASN A 184 22.59 18.42 10.03
C ASN A 184 21.25 18.04 10.70
N ILE A 185 20.14 18.37 10.05
CA ILE A 185 18.79 18.04 10.52
C ILE A 185 18.28 16.73 9.95
N TYR A 186 17.34 16.11 10.65
CA TYR A 186 16.67 14.88 10.24
C TYR A 186 15.17 15.10 10.17
N LEU A 187 14.53 14.63 9.09
CA LEU A 187 13.08 14.54 8.98
C LEU A 187 12.64 13.14 9.41
N TYR A 188 11.80 13.07 10.44
CA TYR A 188 11.15 11.85 10.87
C TYR A 188 9.74 11.81 10.30
N ILE A 189 9.35 10.67 9.73
CA ILE A 189 8.06 10.49 9.07
C ILE A 189 7.43 9.24 9.66
N VAL A 190 6.20 9.37 10.15
CA VAL A 190 5.40 8.27 10.70
C VAL A 190 4.41 7.83 9.62
N LEU A 191 4.60 6.61 9.16
CA LEU A 191 3.78 5.95 8.14
C LEU A 191 2.82 4.98 8.82
N ARG A 192 1.57 4.92 8.35
CA ARG A 192 0.58 3.90 8.72
C ARG A 192 0.20 3.09 7.50
N ASN A 193 0.19 1.77 7.62
CA ASN A 193 -0.39 0.90 6.60
C ASN A 193 -1.90 0.77 6.87
N SER A 194 -2.70 1.47 6.06
CA SER A 194 -4.17 1.41 6.08
C SER A 194 -4.72 0.36 5.10
N GLY A 195 -3.84 -0.42 4.47
CA GLY A 195 -4.19 -1.48 3.52
C GLY A 195 -4.50 -2.82 4.18
N ASN A 196 -4.99 -3.75 3.37
CA ASN A 196 -5.38 -5.10 3.79
C ASN A 196 -4.29 -6.16 3.57
N VAL A 197 -3.04 -5.73 3.35
CA VAL A 197 -1.86 -6.59 3.15
C VAL A 197 -0.66 -6.06 3.92
N ASP A 198 0.25 -6.96 4.31
CA ASP A 198 1.48 -6.56 5.00
C ASP A 198 2.50 -6.01 3.99
N ILE A 199 3.30 -5.03 4.42
CA ILE A 199 4.53 -4.65 3.76
C ILE A 199 5.66 -5.37 4.48
N VAL A 200 6.39 -6.21 3.75
CA VAL A 200 7.51 -6.99 4.31
C VAL A 200 8.75 -6.11 4.41
N GLU A 201 9.02 -5.40 3.32
CA GLU A 201 10.13 -4.45 3.18
C GLU A 201 9.83 -3.48 2.04
N GLY A 202 10.48 -2.31 2.06
CA GLY A 202 10.43 -1.34 0.99
C GLY A 202 11.75 -0.60 0.84
N TYR A 203 12.14 -0.36 -0.41
CA TYR A 203 13.34 0.39 -0.76
C TYR A 203 12.96 1.53 -1.68
N GLY A 204 13.49 2.71 -1.43
CA GLY A 204 13.12 3.85 -2.26
C GLY A 204 13.85 5.12 -1.92
N SER A 205 13.20 6.25 -2.19
CA SER A 205 13.75 7.57 -1.91
C SER A 205 12.68 8.57 -1.56
N ILE A 206 13.06 9.53 -0.73
CA ILE A 206 12.32 10.77 -0.55
C ILE A 206 12.95 11.87 -1.41
N GLU A 207 12.08 12.66 -2.03
CA GLU A 207 12.40 13.82 -2.84
C GLU A 207 11.85 15.07 -2.16
N LEU A 208 12.74 16.05 -1.99
CA LEU A 208 12.50 17.36 -1.42
C LEU A 208 12.87 18.44 -2.46
N PRO A 209 12.31 19.65 -2.39
CA PRO A 209 12.62 20.72 -3.34
C PRO A 209 14.12 21.09 -3.32
N ALA A 210 14.79 20.93 -4.46
CA ALA A 210 16.25 21.09 -4.56
C ALA A 210 16.75 22.51 -4.37
N GLN A 211 15.86 23.50 -4.55
CA GLN A 211 16.12 24.90 -4.27
C GLN A 211 16.08 25.24 -2.77
N VAL A 212 15.61 24.33 -1.92
CA VAL A 212 15.40 24.52 -0.47
C VAL A 212 16.27 23.58 0.35
N PHE A 213 16.34 22.30 -0.02
CA PHE A 213 16.99 21.25 0.76
C PHE A 213 18.21 20.67 0.06
N ARG A 214 19.25 20.39 0.85
CA ARG A 214 20.47 19.70 0.41
C ARG A 214 20.80 18.50 1.32
N PRO A 215 20.93 17.28 0.77
CA PRO A 215 20.53 16.91 -0.58
C PRO A 215 19.00 16.93 -0.74
N SER A 216 18.57 17.12 -1.99
CA SER A 216 17.15 17.09 -2.38
C SER A 216 16.58 15.68 -2.48
N ARG A 217 17.43 14.66 -2.47
CA ARG A 217 17.03 13.25 -2.55
C ARG A 217 17.81 12.42 -1.55
N ARG A 218 17.10 11.56 -0.82
CA ARG A 218 17.70 10.58 0.10
C ARG A 218 17.07 9.22 -0.12
N THR A 219 17.91 8.18 -0.13
CA THR A 219 17.45 6.79 -0.13
C THR A 219 16.91 6.42 1.24
N ILE A 220 15.88 5.59 1.27
CA ILE A 220 15.26 5.11 2.50
C ILE A 220 14.96 3.61 2.41
N THR A 221 14.89 2.99 3.58
CA THR A 221 14.44 1.62 3.77
C THR A 221 13.26 1.63 4.73
N LEU A 222 12.16 1.01 4.32
CA LEU A 222 11.03 0.71 5.17
C LEU A 222 11.12 -0.78 5.55
N ASN A 223 11.24 -1.07 6.83
CA ASN A 223 11.19 -2.43 7.33
C ASN A 223 9.73 -2.94 7.32
N ASN A 224 9.49 -4.08 7.98
CA ASN A 224 8.15 -4.65 8.09
C ASN A 224 7.14 -3.62 8.64
N LEU A 225 6.05 -3.43 7.91
CA LEU A 225 4.90 -2.62 8.27
C LEU A 225 3.63 -3.42 7.99
N ASN A 226 3.20 -4.18 9.01
CA ASN A 226 2.01 -5.01 8.96
C ASN A 226 0.73 -4.17 8.82
N ARG A 227 -0.37 -4.82 8.46
CA ARG A 227 -1.70 -4.20 8.38
C ARG A 227 -2.07 -3.47 9.66
N ASP A 228 -2.66 -2.29 9.50
CA ASP A 228 -3.10 -1.40 10.58
C ASP A 228 -1.99 -0.89 11.52
N MET A 229 -0.73 -1.24 11.26
CA MET A 229 0.41 -0.81 12.06
C MET A 229 1.00 0.50 11.55
N SER A 230 1.83 1.12 12.39
CA SER A 230 2.61 2.30 12.03
C SER A 230 4.11 2.07 12.24
N ALA A 231 4.93 2.70 11.41
CA ALA A 231 6.38 2.71 11.52
C ALA A 231 6.94 4.10 11.28
N SER A 232 8.10 4.40 11.86
CA SER A 232 8.81 5.66 11.63
C SER A 232 10.04 5.43 10.77
N ILE A 233 10.25 6.32 9.80
CA ILE A 233 11.49 6.40 9.02
C ILE A 233 12.18 7.73 9.32
N SER A 234 13.50 7.74 9.27
CA SER A 234 14.30 8.96 9.38
C SER A 234 15.02 9.26 8.07
N VAL A 235 15.08 10.55 7.74
CA VAL A 235 15.68 11.07 6.52
C VAL A 235 16.70 12.13 6.91
N GLY A 236 17.97 11.81 6.76
CA GLY A 236 19.04 12.77 7.02
C GLY A 236 20.44 12.18 6.94
N PRO A 237 21.46 13.01 7.22
CA PRO A 237 21.35 14.44 7.53
C PRO A 237 20.93 15.28 6.31
N LEU A 238 20.24 16.38 6.55
CA LEU A 238 19.80 17.40 5.57
C LEU A 238 20.30 18.79 6.01
N SER A 239 20.41 19.69 5.05
CA SER A 239 20.63 21.12 5.25
C SER A 239 19.58 21.92 4.48
N ILE A 240 19.25 23.10 4.98
CA ILE A 240 18.30 24.04 4.37
C ILE A 240 19.07 25.28 3.96
N TYR A 241 18.88 25.74 2.72
CA TYR A 241 19.50 26.98 2.26
C TYR A 241 19.04 28.18 3.10
N SER A 242 19.96 29.09 3.43
CA SER A 242 19.69 30.27 4.27
C SER A 242 18.71 31.27 3.63
N TYR A 243 18.55 31.22 2.31
CA TYR A 243 17.60 32.05 1.56
C TYR A 243 16.22 31.40 1.39
N ALA A 244 15.99 30.19 1.93
CA ALA A 244 14.69 29.56 1.86
C ALA A 244 13.63 30.37 2.61
N ASP A 245 12.39 30.34 2.14
CA ASP A 245 11.28 30.93 2.88
C ASP A 245 10.82 29.99 4.01
N GLN A 246 10.23 30.55 5.06
CA GLN A 246 9.49 29.74 6.04
C GLN A 246 8.17 29.22 5.43
N GLY A 247 7.61 28.15 6.01
CA GLY A 247 6.32 27.61 5.60
C GLY A 247 6.39 26.22 4.95
N PRO A 248 5.31 25.78 4.29
CA PRO A 248 5.15 24.40 3.82
C PRO A 248 5.87 24.14 2.50
N TYR A 249 6.49 22.95 2.40
CA TYR A 249 7.17 22.42 1.23
C TYR A 249 6.67 21.01 0.92
N LYS A 250 6.42 20.72 -0.36
CA LYS A 250 6.00 19.39 -0.80
C LYS A 250 7.18 18.42 -0.75
N ALA A 251 6.98 17.29 -0.09
CA ALA A 251 7.86 16.13 -0.10
C ALA A 251 7.18 14.98 -0.84
N ARG A 252 7.95 14.19 -1.58
CA ARG A 252 7.47 12.98 -2.25
C ARG A 252 8.24 11.78 -1.79
N LEU A 253 7.53 10.76 -1.32
CA LEU A 253 8.05 9.47 -0.94
C LEU A 253 7.78 8.47 -2.06
N ASN A 254 8.83 7.90 -2.62
CA ASN A 254 8.75 6.84 -3.65
C ASN A 254 9.32 5.55 -3.06
N LEU A 255 8.55 4.47 -3.05
CA LEU A 255 8.93 3.16 -2.49
C LEU A 255 8.64 2.04 -3.49
N ASN A 256 9.57 1.11 -3.65
CA ASN A 256 9.32 -0.20 -4.22
C ASN A 256 9.25 -1.19 -3.05
N ALA A 257 8.10 -1.81 -2.85
CA ALA A 257 7.79 -2.63 -1.68
C ALA A 257 7.51 -4.08 -2.07
N THR A 258 7.97 -4.99 -1.22
CA THR A 258 7.56 -6.40 -1.22
C THR A 258 6.37 -6.52 -0.27
N MET A 259 5.22 -6.90 -0.83
CA MET A 259 3.96 -7.05 -0.12
C MET A 259 3.71 -8.53 0.18
N ARG A 260 2.92 -8.81 1.22
CA ARG A 260 2.45 -10.17 1.54
C ARG A 260 0.96 -10.18 1.82
N THR A 261 0.22 -11.01 1.08
CA THR A 261 -1.20 -11.26 1.31
C THR A 261 -1.43 -12.10 2.57
N PRO A 262 -2.66 -12.14 3.11
CA PRO A 262 -2.95 -12.90 4.33
C PRO A 262 -2.68 -14.42 4.19
N ASP A 263 -2.85 -14.95 2.98
CA ASP A 263 -2.58 -16.35 2.63
C ASP A 263 -1.11 -16.63 2.25
N GLY A 264 -0.22 -15.64 2.44
CA GLY A 264 1.23 -15.80 2.34
C GLY A 264 1.82 -15.61 0.94
N VAL A 265 1.07 -15.06 -0.01
CA VAL A 265 1.56 -14.75 -1.36
C VAL A 265 2.37 -13.46 -1.33
N PHE A 266 3.57 -13.50 -1.91
CA PHE A 266 4.45 -12.35 -2.04
C PHE A 266 4.36 -11.74 -3.44
N TYR A 267 4.31 -10.41 -3.51
CA TYR A 267 4.32 -9.66 -4.77
C TYR A 267 4.99 -8.29 -4.60
N GLY A 268 5.50 -7.73 -5.70
CA GLY A 268 6.09 -6.39 -5.71
C GLY A 268 5.06 -5.32 -6.03
N SER A 269 5.17 -4.14 -5.43
CA SER A 269 4.36 -2.96 -5.76
C SER A 269 5.15 -1.66 -5.58
N THR A 270 4.73 -0.62 -6.29
CA THR A 270 5.31 0.73 -6.17
C THR A 270 4.32 1.65 -5.45
N ILE A 271 4.83 2.43 -4.50
CA ILE A 271 4.06 3.32 -3.65
C ILE A 271 4.62 4.73 -3.81
N MET A 272 3.73 5.68 -4.07
CA MET A 272 4.05 7.10 -4.16
C MET A 272 3.15 7.87 -3.19
N ILE A 273 3.76 8.62 -2.28
CA ILE A 273 3.04 9.44 -1.29
C ILE A 273 3.55 10.87 -1.39
N GLU A 274 2.65 11.83 -1.50
CA GLU A 274 2.98 13.26 -1.39
C GLU A 274 2.45 13.82 -0.08
N PHE A 275 3.29 14.55 0.65
CA PHE A 275 2.91 15.21 1.90
C PHE A 275 3.66 16.55 2.02
N GLN A 276 3.28 17.38 2.98
CA GLN A 276 3.91 18.67 3.21
C GLN A 276 4.71 18.64 4.51
N VAL A 277 5.93 19.18 4.46
CA VAL A 277 6.78 19.48 5.61
C VAL A 277 6.90 20.99 5.77
N THR A 278 6.90 21.48 7.00
CA THR A 278 6.93 22.92 7.28
C THR A 278 8.27 23.32 7.85
N LEU A 279 8.79 24.47 7.39
CA LEU A 279 9.92 25.15 8.01
C LEU A 279 9.42 26.24 8.96
N SER A 280 10.01 26.26 10.16
CA SER A 280 9.80 27.28 11.16
C SER A 280 10.51 28.59 10.79
N PRO A 281 10.12 29.73 11.37
CA PRO A 281 10.93 30.95 11.33
C PRO A 281 12.33 30.71 11.87
N SER A 282 13.33 31.37 11.31
CA SER A 282 14.68 31.40 11.89
C SER A 282 14.62 31.96 13.32
N PRO A 283 15.33 31.34 14.28
CA PRO A 283 15.31 31.80 15.66
C PRO A 283 15.86 33.22 15.75
N TYR A 284 15.18 34.07 16.53
CA TYR A 284 15.70 35.40 16.85
C TYR A 284 16.81 35.27 17.88
N THR A 285 17.97 35.86 17.60
CA THR A 285 19.01 36.03 18.60
C THR A 285 18.75 37.28 19.43
N TYR A 286 18.73 37.15 20.75
CA TYR A 286 18.63 38.28 21.67
C TYR A 286 20.00 38.86 22.00
N ILE A 287 20.29 40.04 21.46
CA ILE A 287 21.51 40.81 21.72
C ILE A 287 21.13 42.16 22.31
N THR A 288 21.80 42.57 23.38
CA THR A 288 21.63 43.92 23.96
C THR A 288 22.93 44.70 23.90
N VAL A 289 22.83 46.01 23.66
CA VAL A 289 23.98 46.92 23.79
C VAL A 289 24.15 47.24 25.29
N VAL A 290 25.33 46.94 25.82
CA VAL A 290 25.66 47.19 27.23
C VAL A 290 26.55 48.42 27.43
N ASP A 291 27.32 48.80 26.41
CA ASP A 291 28.14 50.01 26.43
C ASP A 291 28.41 50.49 25.00
N TYR A 292 28.61 51.79 24.81
CA TYR A 292 29.00 52.39 23.54
C TYR A 292 29.66 53.75 23.75
N GLY A 293 30.57 54.11 22.85
CA GLY A 293 31.24 55.40 22.92
C GLY A 293 32.36 55.56 21.92
N PHE A 294 33.23 56.53 22.19
CA PHE A 294 34.51 56.66 21.52
C PHE A 294 35.57 55.89 22.29
N ALA A 295 36.46 55.20 21.57
CA ALA A 295 37.57 54.50 22.20
C ALA A 295 38.57 55.46 22.86
N ASP A 296 38.60 56.72 22.43
CA ASP A 296 39.43 57.77 23.03
C ASP A 296 38.68 58.54 24.11
N THR A 297 39.39 58.90 25.17
CA THR A 297 38.82 59.59 26.34
C THR A 297 38.40 61.04 26.08
N LYS A 298 38.90 61.65 25.00
CA LYS A 298 38.55 63.02 24.59
C LYS A 298 38.43 63.08 23.08
N VAL A 299 37.23 63.37 22.60
CA VAL A 299 36.93 63.54 21.19
C VAL A 299 36.32 64.92 20.98
N PHE A 300 36.90 65.69 20.07
CA PHE A 300 36.50 67.05 19.74
C PHE A 300 36.56 67.27 18.22
N GLN A 301 36.04 68.40 17.73
CA GLN A 301 36.10 68.73 16.31
C GLN A 301 37.56 68.80 15.83
N GLY A 302 37.86 68.19 14.69
CA GLY A 302 39.23 68.04 14.20
C GLY A 302 40.01 66.88 14.81
N SER A 303 39.43 66.08 15.72
CA SER A 303 40.06 64.84 16.16
C SER A 303 40.25 63.89 14.97
N THR A 304 41.50 63.43 14.79
CA THR A 304 41.86 62.45 13.77
C THR A 304 42.12 61.09 14.40
N ARG A 305 41.82 60.01 13.67
CA ARG A 305 42.08 58.62 14.09
C ARG A 305 41.39 58.20 15.39
N THR A 306 40.20 58.71 15.66
CA THR A 306 39.34 58.15 16.72
C THR A 306 38.48 57.00 16.18
N ARG A 307 37.80 56.23 17.02
CA ARG A 307 36.88 55.16 16.57
C ARG A 307 35.73 54.97 17.53
N PHE A 308 34.59 54.53 17.01
CA PHE A 308 33.49 54.08 17.86
C PHE A 308 33.76 52.67 18.36
N TYR A 309 33.24 52.39 19.54
CA TYR A 309 33.04 51.03 19.99
C TYR A 309 31.59 50.83 20.44
N VAL A 310 31.11 49.60 20.27
CA VAL A 310 29.84 49.13 20.83
C VAL A 310 30.11 47.79 21.47
N THR A 311 29.82 47.67 22.77
CA THR A 311 29.86 46.41 23.49
C THR A 311 28.46 45.83 23.54
N ILE A 312 28.34 44.60 23.06
CA ILE A 312 27.10 43.84 23.04
C ILE A 312 27.17 42.65 23.99
N LEU A 313 26.02 42.23 24.51
CA LEU A 313 25.82 41.04 25.34
C LEU A 313 24.90 40.07 24.61
N ASN A 314 25.32 38.81 24.49
CA ASN A 314 24.43 37.74 24.06
C ASN A 314 23.52 37.32 25.24
N GLN A 315 22.23 37.58 25.13
CA GLN A 315 21.22 37.19 26.12
C GLN A 315 20.50 35.89 25.75
N ASP A 316 20.89 35.22 24.66
CA ASP A 316 20.31 33.98 24.19
C ASP A 316 21.22 32.77 24.50
N PHE A 317 20.61 31.61 24.73
CA PHE A 317 21.32 30.35 24.91
C PHE A 317 22.04 29.89 23.62
N ALA A 318 21.62 30.40 22.46
CA ALA A 318 22.30 30.18 21.20
C ALA A 318 23.70 30.81 21.18
N THR A 319 24.69 30.08 20.65
CA THR A 319 26.04 30.62 20.44
C THR A 319 26.10 31.37 19.11
N ILE A 320 26.45 32.65 19.15
CA ILE A 320 26.62 33.46 17.94
C ILE A 320 28.01 33.23 17.39
N ARG A 321 28.13 32.60 16.21
CA ARG A 321 29.44 32.26 15.64
C ARG A 321 30.15 33.44 14.99
N SER A 322 29.40 34.37 14.41
CA SER A 322 29.95 35.56 13.79
C SER A 322 28.96 36.73 13.85
N ILE A 323 29.49 37.94 13.92
CA ILE A 323 28.72 39.18 13.91
C ILE A 323 29.35 40.11 12.87
N VAL A 324 28.52 40.62 11.96
CA VAL A 324 28.90 41.66 11.00
C VAL A 324 28.23 42.95 11.42
N ALA A 325 29.00 43.92 11.90
CA ALA A 325 28.53 45.24 12.28
C ALA A 325 28.80 46.26 11.17
N TYR A 326 27.77 47.02 10.82
CA TYR A 326 27.84 48.13 9.88
C TYR A 326 27.77 49.44 10.64
N PHE A 327 28.87 50.19 10.68
CA PHE A 327 28.94 51.53 11.25
C PHE A 327 28.69 52.57 10.16
N THR A 328 27.75 53.47 10.36
CA THR A 328 27.44 54.56 9.41
C THR A 328 27.52 55.92 10.09
N LEU A 329 28.32 56.82 9.52
CA LEU A 329 28.41 58.22 9.93
C LEU A 329 27.30 59.04 9.27
N THR A 330 26.29 59.42 10.05
CA THR A 330 25.17 60.25 9.57
C THR A 330 25.56 61.72 9.42
N SER A 331 26.49 62.21 10.23
CA SER A 331 27.02 63.58 10.14
C SER A 331 28.43 63.68 10.73
N CYS A 332 29.17 64.72 10.31
CA CYS A 332 30.48 65.11 10.83
C CYS A 332 31.57 64.02 10.70
N GLY A 333 32.46 64.18 9.72
CA GLY A 333 33.63 63.33 9.57
C GLY A 333 33.48 62.23 8.52
N THR A 334 34.59 61.54 8.32
CA THR A 334 34.73 60.39 7.42
C THR A 334 35.63 59.34 8.06
N PHE A 335 35.43 58.07 7.70
CA PHE A 335 36.40 57.03 8.01
C PHE A 335 37.71 57.29 7.25
N ILE A 336 38.84 56.69 7.66
CA ILE A 336 40.16 56.92 7.04
C ILE A 336 40.17 56.70 5.51
N ASN A 337 39.29 55.84 4.99
CA ASN A 337 39.10 55.60 3.56
C ASN A 337 38.20 56.64 2.85
N ASN A 338 37.90 57.77 3.50
CA ASN A 338 36.95 58.81 3.07
C ASN A 338 35.50 58.32 2.88
N SER A 339 35.18 57.12 3.37
CA SER A 339 33.81 56.59 3.39
C SER A 339 33.02 57.15 4.57
N ARG A 340 31.70 57.04 4.47
CA ARG A 340 30.77 57.21 5.61
C ARG A 340 30.33 55.88 6.22
N GLN A 341 30.86 54.77 5.73
CA GLN A 341 30.55 53.42 6.18
C GLN A 341 31.82 52.65 6.51
N SER A 342 31.74 51.87 7.59
CA SER A 342 32.76 50.93 8.03
C SER A 342 32.09 49.61 8.42
N VAL A 343 32.78 48.50 8.17
CA VAL A 343 32.29 47.15 8.46
C VAL A 343 33.27 46.47 9.39
N TYR A 344 32.77 45.89 10.48
CA TYR A 344 33.54 45.09 11.40
C TYR A 344 32.98 43.66 11.45
N ILE A 345 33.87 42.68 11.35
CA ILE A 345 33.50 41.26 11.42
C ILE A 345 34.13 40.67 12.68
N LEU A 346 33.29 40.21 13.60
CA LEU A 346 33.69 39.37 14.72
C LEU A 346 33.48 37.92 14.30
N GLU A 347 34.53 37.09 14.32
CA GLU A 347 34.46 35.65 14.00
C GLU A 347 34.62 34.76 15.23
N THR A 348 34.71 35.35 16.42
CA THR A 348 34.81 34.61 17.67
C THR A 348 33.42 34.23 18.19
N PRO A 349 33.19 32.97 18.59
CA PRO A 349 31.92 32.55 19.17
C PRO A 349 31.55 33.34 20.43
N LEU A 350 30.33 33.88 20.46
CA LEU A 350 29.74 34.58 21.61
C LEU A 350 28.69 33.69 22.29
N ASN A 351 29.07 33.08 23.41
CA ASN A 351 28.19 32.23 24.22
C ASN A 351 27.16 33.05 25.02
N TYR A 352 26.18 32.38 25.62
CA TYR A 352 25.22 33.00 26.54
C TYR A 352 25.93 33.75 27.68
N GLY A 353 25.50 34.99 27.92
CA GLY A 353 26.04 35.86 28.96
C GLY A 353 27.40 36.49 28.64
N ALA A 354 28.01 36.13 27.51
CA ALA A 354 29.29 36.71 27.09
C ALA A 354 29.09 38.06 26.40
N THR A 355 30.09 38.94 26.55
CA THR A 355 30.13 40.24 25.87
C THR A 355 31.21 40.29 24.79
N ALA A 356 30.97 41.09 23.75
CA ALA A 356 31.96 41.40 22.74
C ALA A 356 31.93 42.89 22.40
N THR A 357 33.10 43.49 22.21
CA THR A 357 33.24 44.87 21.77
C THR A 357 33.57 44.92 20.29
N LEU A 358 32.71 45.58 19.52
CA LEU A 358 32.85 45.81 18.09
C LEU A 358 33.42 47.21 17.88
N TYR A 359 34.42 47.34 17.01
CA TYR A 359 35.06 48.62 16.74
C TYR A 359 34.79 49.07 15.31
N SER A 360 34.52 50.35 15.10
CA SER A 360 34.56 50.91 13.75
C SER A 360 36.01 51.02 13.26
N ASP A 361 36.17 51.24 11.95
CA ASP A 361 37.40 51.83 11.43
C ASP A 361 37.65 53.19 12.10
N TYR A 362 38.89 53.65 12.00
CA TYR A 362 39.25 54.98 12.45
C TYR A 362 38.55 56.08 11.64
N ILE A 363 38.23 57.17 12.32
CA ILE A 363 37.42 58.30 11.86
C ILE A 363 38.23 59.58 12.02
N ASN A 364 38.11 60.47 11.03
CA ASN A 364 38.51 61.86 11.11
C ASN A 364 37.25 62.72 11.26
N ILE A 365 37.17 63.50 12.33
CA ILE A 365 36.02 64.37 12.62
C ILE A 365 36.28 65.73 11.98
N ASP A 366 35.39 66.16 11.10
CA ASP A 366 35.51 67.44 10.42
C ASP A 366 35.52 68.62 11.41
N TYR A 367 36.27 69.66 11.06
CA TYR A 367 36.05 71.00 11.64
C TYR A 367 34.76 71.56 11.04
N ARG A 368 33.81 71.95 11.88
CA ARG A 368 32.64 72.72 11.44
C ARG A 368 32.82 74.19 11.74
#